data_AF-A0A1P8U9J4-F1
#
_entry.id   AF-A0A1P8U9J4-F1
#
_cell.length_a   1.000
_cell.length_b   1.000
_cell.length_c   1.000
_cell.angle_alpha   90.00
_cell.angle_beta   90.00
_cell.angle_gamma   90.00
#
_symmetry.space_group_name_H-M   'P 1'
#
loop_
_entity.id
_entity.type
_entity.pdbx_description
1 polymer ?
#
loop_
_entity_poly.entity_id
_entity_poly.type
_entity_poly.pdbx_seq_one_letter_code
_entity_poly.pdbx_strand_id
1 'polypeptide(L)' 'MSPLPAQTTRKELIARLRAMGFDGPFAGTGKHPEFMQRGAQTVRLPNKHSQKSDIGRTLLANILRNAGITTIEWEQAG' A
#
# COMPACT_ATOMS: atom_id res chain seq x y z
N MET A 1 13.72 14.79 -4.98
CA MET A 1 12.70 13.79 -4.58
C MET A 1 12.71 12.71 -5.64
N SER A 2 13.06 11.47 -5.28
CA SER A 2 13.05 10.36 -6.24
C SER A 2 11.61 10.08 -6.73
N PRO A 3 11.42 9.84 -8.03
CA PRO A 3 10.09 9.55 -8.56
C PRO A 3 9.66 8.14 -8.14
N LEU A 4 8.39 8.01 -7.73
CA LEU A 4 7.76 6.69 -7.51
C LEU A 4 7.91 5.80 -8.77
N PRO A 5 8.00 4.47 -8.59
CA PRO A 5 8.08 3.54 -9.70
C PRO A 5 6.86 3.65 -10.62
N ALA A 6 7.05 3.29 -11.90
CA ALA A 6 5.97 3.31 -12.90
C ALA A 6 4.80 2.39 -12.49
N GLN A 7 5.13 1.25 -11.88
CA GLN A 7 4.19 0.28 -11.35
C GLN A 7 4.80 -0.47 -10.17
N THR A 8 3.95 -0.97 -9.28
CA THR A 8 4.31 -1.93 -8.22
C THR A 8 3.23 -3.00 -8.09
N THR A 9 3.50 -4.12 -7.43
CA THR A 9 2.48 -5.15 -7.22
C THR A 9 1.79 -4.99 -5.87
N ARG A 10 0.60 -5.57 -5.72
CA ARG A 10 -0.06 -5.68 -4.41
C ARG A 10 0.80 -6.38 -3.37
N LYS A 11 1.52 -7.42 -3.77
CA LYS A 11 2.43 -8.17 -2.89
C LYS A 11 3.56 -7.27 -2.36
N GLU A 12 4.14 -6.48 -3.25
CA GLU A 12 5.21 -5.54 -2.89
C GLU A 12 4.69 -4.40 -2.01
N LEU A 13 3.52 -3.84 -2.32
CA LEU A 13 2.83 -2.89 -1.44
C LEU A 13 2.69 -3.45 -0.02
N ILE A 14 2.19 -4.68 0.13
CA ILE A 14 2.06 -5.31 1.45
C ILE A 14 3.41 -5.53 2.12
N ALA A 15 4.43 -5.99 1.37
CA ALA A 15 5.76 -6.25 1.92
C ALA A 15 6.41 -4.97 2.47
N ARG A 16 6.39 -3.87 1.69
CA ARG A 16 6.95 -2.59 2.11
C ARG A 16 6.15 -1.96 3.25
N LEU A 17 4.82 -2.07 3.24
CA LEU A 17 3.97 -1.65 4.37
C LEU A 17 4.35 -2.39 5.66
N ARG A 18 4.60 -3.70 5.61
CA ARG A 18 5.11 -4.46 6.78
C ARG A 18 6.48 -3.95 7.24
N ALA A 19 7.40 -3.69 6.32
CA ALA A 19 8.72 -3.14 6.64
C ALA A 19 8.62 -1.76 7.32
N MET A 20 7.59 -0.97 6.98
CA MET A 20 7.28 0.30 7.63
C MET A 20 6.49 0.16 8.95
N GLY A 21 6.23 -1.05 9.42
CA GLY A 21 5.54 -1.31 10.69
C GLY A 21 4.01 -1.32 10.60
N PHE A 22 3.43 -1.57 9.42
CA PHE A 22 1.99 -1.79 9.30
C PHE A 22 1.63 -3.27 9.57
N ASP A 23 0.57 -3.47 10.34
CA ASP A 23 -0.03 -4.77 10.63
C ASP A 23 -1.09 -5.18 9.59
N GLY A 24 -1.30 -6.50 9.46
CA GLY A 24 -2.28 -7.10 8.56
C GLY A 24 -1.68 -7.84 7.35
N PRO A 25 -2.42 -7.97 6.23
CA PRO A 25 -3.73 -7.36 5.96
C PRO A 25 -4.87 -7.95 6.80
N PHE A 26 -5.75 -7.07 7.27
CA PHE A 26 -7.02 -7.41 7.90
C PHE A 26 -8.10 -7.57 6.83
N ALA A 27 -8.98 -8.55 7.02
CA ALA A 27 -10.14 -8.73 6.16
C ALA A 27 -11.07 -7.52 6.28
N GLY A 28 -11.48 -6.96 5.13
CA GLY A 28 -12.60 -6.02 5.10
C GLY A 28 -13.91 -6.77 5.38
N THR A 29 -14.90 -6.08 5.93
CA THR A 29 -16.22 -6.66 6.18
C THR A 29 -16.99 -6.84 4.86
N GLY A 30 -17.46 -8.07 4.58
CA GLY A 30 -18.24 -8.36 3.37
C GLY A 30 -17.50 -8.04 2.06
N LYS A 31 -17.97 -7.04 1.31
CA LYS A 31 -17.39 -6.60 0.03
C LYS A 31 -16.28 -5.55 0.19
N HIS A 32 -16.00 -5.09 1.42
CA HIS A 32 -14.98 -4.09 1.65
C HIS A 32 -13.58 -4.65 1.43
N PRO A 33 -12.66 -3.87 0.83
CA PRO A 33 -11.30 -4.31 0.59
C PRO A 33 -10.54 -4.55 1.90
N GLU A 34 -9.52 -5.40 1.83
CA GLU A 34 -8.56 -5.56 2.91
C GLU A 34 -7.84 -4.24 3.23
N PHE A 35 -7.34 -4.13 4.44
CA PHE A 35 -6.59 -2.95 4.88
C PHE A 35 -5.43 -3.34 5.79
N MET A 36 -4.47 -2.43 5.96
CA MET A 36 -3.35 -2.54 6.89
C MET A 36 -3.33 -1.30 7.80
N GLN A 37 -2.82 -1.45 9.03
CA GLN A 37 -2.85 -0.37 10.03
C GLN A 37 -1.50 -0.17 10.70
N ARG A 38 -1.18 1.09 11.04
CA ARG A 38 -0.04 1.48 11.87
C ARG A 38 -0.47 2.61 12.80
N GLY A 39 -0.74 2.30 14.06
CA GLY A 39 -1.35 3.25 15.00
C GLY A 39 -2.70 3.76 14.47
N ALA A 40 -2.83 5.08 14.28
CA ALA A 40 -4.02 5.71 13.71
C ALA A 40 -4.08 5.67 12.17
N GLN A 41 -3.00 5.29 11.49
CA GLN A 41 -2.93 5.25 10.03
C GLN A 41 -3.59 3.97 9.51
N THR A 42 -4.45 4.10 8.50
CA THR A 42 -5.08 2.95 7.82
C THR A 42 -4.85 3.05 6.32
N VAL A 43 -4.30 1.99 5.73
CA VAL A 43 -4.10 1.84 4.29
C VAL A 43 -5.11 0.84 3.75
N ARG A 44 -6.05 1.29 2.91
CA ARG A 44 -6.92 0.38 2.16
C ARG A 44 -6.14 -0.22 1.01
N LEU A 45 -6.11 -1.55 0.93
CA LEU A 45 -5.45 -2.27 -0.15
C LEU A 45 -6.37 -2.34 -1.38
N PRO A 46 -5.84 -2.16 -2.60
CA PRO A 46 -6.62 -2.43 -3.81
C PRO A 46 -7.13 -3.88 -3.82
N ASN A 47 -8.33 -4.06 -4.39
CA ASN A 47 -9.16 -5.24 -4.19
C ASN A 47 -8.57 -6.53 -4.79
N LYS A 48 -8.90 -7.70 -4.21
CA LYS A 48 -8.24 -9.00 -4.48
C LYS A 48 -8.51 -9.63 -5.86
N HIS A 49 -9.49 -9.12 -6.62
CA HIS A 49 -9.95 -9.74 -7.87
C HIS A 49 -8.83 -9.91 -8.92
N SER A 50 -7.69 -9.25 -8.72
CA SER A 50 -6.49 -9.49 -9.49
C SER A 50 -5.27 -9.34 -8.57
N GLN A 51 -4.96 -10.36 -7.76
CA GLN A 51 -3.75 -10.37 -6.92
C GLN A 51 -2.45 -10.10 -7.69
N LYS A 52 -2.46 -10.25 -9.02
CA LYS A 52 -1.34 -10.02 -9.95
C LYS A 52 -1.40 -8.67 -10.69
N SER A 53 -2.36 -7.80 -10.41
CA SER A 53 -2.44 -6.52 -11.12
C SER A 53 -1.38 -5.54 -10.64
N ASP A 54 -0.77 -4.88 -11.63
CA ASP A 54 0.07 -3.73 -11.42
C ASP A 54 -0.73 -2.57 -10.83
N ILE A 55 -0.18 -1.99 -9.78
CA ILE A 55 -0.61 -0.73 -9.17
C ILE A 55 0.19 0.36 -9.88
N GLY A 56 -0.49 1.08 -10.78
CA GLY A 56 0.12 2.20 -11.48
C GLY A 56 0.52 3.34 -10.53
N ARG A 57 1.51 4.13 -10.97
CA ARG A 57 2.09 5.26 -10.21
C ARG A 57 1.07 6.19 -9.55
N THR A 58 -0.01 6.55 -10.25
CA THR A 58 -1.05 7.46 -9.71
C THR A 58 -1.81 6.84 -8.54
N LEU A 59 -2.18 5.56 -8.64
CA LEU A 59 -2.87 4.87 -7.56
C LEU A 59 -1.93 4.69 -6.36
N LEU A 60 -0.67 4.31 -6.61
CA LEU A 60 0.34 4.23 -5.56
C LEU A 60 0.51 5.57 -4.83
N ALA A 61 0.68 6.67 -5.56
CA ALA A 61 0.82 8.00 -4.98
C ALA A 61 -0.37 8.38 -4.08
N ASN A 62 -1.60 8.07 -4.52
CA ASN A 62 -2.80 8.33 -3.73
C ASN A 62 -2.86 7.47 -2.45
N ILE A 63 -2.48 6.19 -2.53
CA ILE A 63 -2.41 5.29 -1.38
C ILE A 63 -1.41 5.84 -0.35
N LEU A 64 -0.19 6.15 -0.79
CA LEU A 64 0.87 6.66 0.10
C LEU A 64 0.47 8.00 0.74
N ARG A 65 -0.08 8.93 -0.06
CA ARG A 65 -0.56 10.23 0.44
C ARG A 65 -1.64 10.08 1.50
N ASN A 66 -2.65 9.24 1.26
CA ASN A 66 -3.74 9.03 2.22
C ASN A 66 -3.25 8.32 3.49
N ALA A 67 -2.18 7.54 3.38
CA ALA A 67 -1.53 6.89 4.51
C ALA A 67 -0.53 7.80 5.24
N GLY A 68 -0.25 9.00 4.75
CA GLY A 68 0.80 9.87 5.28
C GLY A 68 2.20 9.30 5.13
N ILE A 69 2.43 8.45 4.12
CA ILE A 69 3.73 7.86 3.81
C ILE A 69 4.41 8.73 2.74
N THR A 70 5.62 9.18 3.04
CA THR A 70 6.43 9.93 2.08
C THR A 70 7.02 9.02 1.01
N THR A 71 7.37 9.57 -0.16
CA THR A 71 8.08 8.79 -1.18
C THR A 71 9.44 8.31 -0.69
N ILE A 72 10.09 9.04 0.23
CA ILE A 72 11.37 8.65 0.82
C ILE A 72 11.20 7.40 1.69
N GLU A 73 10.22 7.39 2.60
CA GLU A 73 9.91 6.19 3.41
C GLU A 73 9.60 4.98 2.53
N TRP A 74 8.86 5.18 1.44
CA TRP A 74 8.53 4.12 0.47
C TRP A 74 9.76 3.53 -0.23
N GLU A 75 10.71 4.38 -0.64
CA GLU A 75 11.96 3.95 -1.28
C GLU A 75 12.88 3.22 -0.29
N GLN A 76 12.94 3.67 0.97
CA GLN A 76 13.75 3.04 2.03
C GLN A 76 13.21 1.69 2.49
N ALA A 77 11.92 1.41 2.26
CA ALA A 77 11.27 0.16 2.60
C ALA A 77 11.39 -0.92 1.51
N GLY A 78 12.00 -0.59 0.36
CA GLY A 78 12.13 -1.44 -0.83
C GLY A 78 13.41 -2.25 -0.89
#